data_AF-B7J901-F1
#
_entry.id   AF-B7J901-F1
#
_cell.length_a   1.000
_cell.length_b   1.000
_cell.length_c   1.000
_cell.angle_alpha   90.00
_cell.angle_beta   90.00
_cell.angle_gamma   90.00
#
_symmetry.space_group_name_H-M   'P 1'
#
loop_
_entity.id
_entity.type
_entity.pdbx_description
1 polymer ?
#
loop_
_entity_poly.entity_id
_entity_poly.type
_entity_poly.pdbx_seq_one_letter_code
_entity_poly.pdbx_strand_id
1 'polypeptide(L)' 'MLQPIEVEIDAQGRIHPVGMNKALPVGRALLTLLTPPANEEALLSEASLAEDWLKPEEDAAWAY' A
#
# COMPACT_ATOMS: atom_id res chain seq x y z
N MET A 1 12.01 26.16 3.46
CA MET A 1 11.46 24.98 4.16
C MET A 1 10.75 24.13 3.12
N LEU A 2 10.98 22.82 3.07
CA LEU A 2 10.27 21.90 2.18
C LEU A 2 9.05 21.37 2.94
N GLN A 3 7.85 21.56 2.40
CA GLN A 3 6.63 20.99 2.95
C GLN A 3 6.15 19.88 2.01
N PRO A 4 6.14 18.61 2.46
CA PRO A 4 5.54 17.55 1.67
C PRO A 4 4.03 17.78 1.61
N ILE A 5 3.47 17.66 0.41
CA ILE A 5 2.03 17.70 0.16
C ILE A 5 1.65 16.31 -0.30
N GLU A 6 0.60 15.75 0.29
CA GLU A 6 0.06 14.48 -0.14
C GLU A 6 -0.71 14.67 -1.45
N VAL A 7 -0.39 13.83 -2.43
CA VAL A 7 -0.93 13.91 -3.77
C VAL A 7 -1.25 12.52 -4.28
N GLU A 8 -2.37 12.40 -4.99
CA GLU A 8 -2.74 11.22 -5.76
C GLU A 8 -2.27 11.41 -7.21
N ILE A 9 -1.86 10.30 -7.85
CA ILE A 9 -1.44 10.29 -9.24
C ILE A 9 -2.41 9.43 -10.02
N ASP A 10 -3.19 10.04 -10.90
CA ASP A 10 -4.16 9.35 -11.74
C ASP A 10 -3.49 8.48 -12.81
N ALA A 11 -4.28 7.62 -13.44
CA ALA A 11 -3.84 6.76 -14.55
C ALA A 11 -3.26 7.55 -15.75
N GLN A 12 -3.59 8.84 -15.89
CA GLN A 12 -3.02 9.72 -16.92
C GLN A 12 -1.75 10.45 -16.46
N GLY A 13 -1.23 10.16 -15.26
CA GLY A 13 -0.04 10.79 -14.69
C GLY A 13 -0.27 12.23 -14.21
N ARG A 14 -1.53 12.61 -13.95
CA ARG A 14 -1.86 13.93 -13.39
C ARG A 14 -1.77 13.86 -11.87
N ILE A 15 -1.28 14.94 -11.27
CA ILE A 15 -1.07 15.04 -9.82
C ILE A 15 -2.24 15.81 -9.21
N HIS A 16 -2.94 15.18 -8.28
CA HIS A 16 -4.11 15.73 -7.61
C HIS A 16 -3.84 15.86 -6.11
N PRO A 17 -3.81 17.08 -5.54
CA PRO A 17 -3.54 17.25 -4.12
C PRO A 17 -4.70 16.70 -3.27
N VAL A 18 -4.37 15.85 -2.31
CA VAL A 18 -5.35 15.23 -1.41
C VAL A 18 -5.69 16.22 -0.29
N GLY A 19 -6.98 16.49 -0.09
CA GLY A 19 -7.47 17.39 0.96
C GLY A 19 -7.18 18.88 0.74
N MET A 20 -6.61 19.27 -0.41
CA MET A 20 -6.37 20.67 -0.74
C MET A 20 -7.36 21.15 -1.80
N ASN A 21 -8.24 22.10 -1.42
CA ASN A 21 -9.14 22.76 -2.37
C ASN A 21 -8.43 23.81 -3.26
N LYS A 22 -7.09 23.80 -3.30
CA LYS A 22 -6.28 24.75 -4.07
C LYS A 22 -5.36 24.02 -5.03
N ALA A 23 -5.22 24.58 -6.22
CA ALA A 23 -4.28 24.10 -7.22
C ALA A 23 -2.83 24.24 -6.72
N LEU A 24 -1.99 23.28 -7.12
CA LEU A 24 -0.56 23.32 -6.83
C LEU A 24 0.08 24.57 -7.48
N PRO A 25 1.02 25.24 -6.80
CA PRO A 25 1.69 26.41 -7.35
C PRO A 25 2.54 26.04 -8.56
N VAL A 26 2.66 26.96 -9.52
CA VAL A 26 3.55 26.79 -10.68
C VAL A 26 5.00 26.78 -10.22
N GLY A 27 5.76 25.74 -10.57
CA GLY A 27 7.17 25.65 -10.16
C GLY A 27 7.75 24.24 -10.24
N ARG A 28 8.88 24.05 -9.56
CA ARG A 28 9.53 22.74 -9.39
C ARG A 28 9.10 22.14 -8.06
N ALA A 29 8.70 20.87 -8.09
CA ALA A 29 8.35 20.09 -6.91
C ALA A 29 9.19 18.81 -6.87
N LEU A 30 9.38 18.29 -5.66
CA LEU A 30 9.91 16.94 -5.45
C LEU A 30 8.73 16.00 -5.25
N LEU A 31 8.71 14.91 -6.00
CA LEU A 31 7.71 13.87 -5.90
C LEU A 31 8.34 12.62 -5.29
N THR A 32 7.71 12.10 -4.25
CA THR A 32 8.12 10.84 -3.62
C THR A 32 6.99 9.85 -3.79
N LEU A 33 7.23 8.79 -4.56
CA LEU A 33 6.29 7.68 -4.69
C LEU A 33 6.37 6.85 -3.41
N LEU A 34 5.23 6.74 -2.73
CA LEU A 34 5.08 5.84 -1.60
C LEU A 34 4.86 4.43 -2.17
N THR A 35 5.88 3.59 -2.09
CA THR A 35 5.68 2.15 -2.29
C THR A 35 4.71 1.67 -1.21
N PRO A 36 3.68 0.87 -1.54
CA PRO A 36 2.87 0.26 -0.50
C PRO A 36 3.81 -0.42 0.50
N PRO A 37 3.60 -0.26 1.82
CA PRO A 37 4.40 -0.96 2.79
C PRO A 37 4.36 -2.43 2.40
N ALA A 38 5.53 -3.03 2.18
CA ALA A 38 5.60 -4.48 2.13
C ALA A 38 4.95 -4.93 3.44
N ASN A 39 3.90 -5.74 3.35
CA ASN A 39 3.22 -6.20 4.55
C ASN A 39 4.16 -7.21 5.22
N GLU A 40 5.18 -6.69 5.91
CA GLU A 40 6.25 -7.46 6.54
C GLU A 40 5.67 -8.46 7.54
N GLU A 41 4.56 -8.11 8.19
CA GLU A 41 3.79 -9.02 9.03
C GLU A 41 3.18 -10.18 8.24
N ALA A 42 2.63 -9.93 7.04
CA ALA A 42 2.15 -11.01 6.17
C ALA A 42 3.30 -11.89 5.65
N LEU A 43 4.44 -11.29 5.28
CA LEU A 43 5.62 -12.04 4.81
C LEU A 43 6.24 -12.89 5.92
N LEU A 44 6.26 -12.41 7.16
CA LEU A 44 6.77 -13.16 8.32
C LEU A 44 5.77 -14.21 8.82
N SER A 45 4.48 -13.93 8.75
CA SER A 45 3.43 -14.86 9.18
C SER A 45 3.12 -15.94 8.15
N GLU A 46 3.46 -15.74 6.87
CA GLU A 46 3.24 -16.71 5.79
C GLU A 46 3.87 -18.07 6.13
N ALA A 47 5.12 -18.08 6.61
CA ALA A 47 5.81 -19.32 6.96
C ALA A 47 5.15 -20.04 8.16
N SER A 48 4.80 -19.31 9.22
CA SER A 48 4.19 -19.91 10.42
C SER A 48 2.73 -20.33 10.21
N LEU A 49 1.98 -19.63 9.37
CA LEU A 49 0.61 -20.01 9.00
C LEU A 49 0.60 -21.20 8.04
N ALA A 50 1.55 -21.30 7.11
CA ALA A 50 1.64 -22.43 6.18
C ALA A 50 1.85 -23.77 6.90
N GLU A 51 2.60 -23.79 8.01
CA GLU A 51 2.84 -25.01 8.80
C GLU A 51 1.58 -25.54 9.50
N ASP A 52 0.68 -24.64 9.92
CA ASP A 52 -0.55 -25.01 10.61
C ASP A 52 -1.68 -25.36 9.62
N TRP A 53 -1.78 -24.60 8.53
CA TRP A 53 -2.84 -24.72 7.52
C TRP A 53 -2.66 -25.90 6.56
N LEU A 54 -1.44 -26.46 6.43
CA LEU A 54 -1.17 -27.66 5.62
C LEU A 54 -1.50 -28.98 6.34
N LYS A 55 -2.08 -28.92 7.54
CA LYS A 55 -2.50 -30.14 8.25
C LYS A 55 -3.74 -30.75 7.58
N PRO A 56 -3.78 -32.08 7.41
CA PRO A 56 -4.94 -32.76 6.82
C PRO A 56 -6.22 -32.60 7.66
N GLU A 57 -6.09 -32.22 8.93
CA GLU A 57 -7.21 -31.89 9.83
C GLU A 57 -7.92 -30.58 9.41
N GLU A 58 -7.18 -29.59 8.90
CA GLU A 58 -7.73 -28.34 8.38
C GLU A 58 -8.46 -28.56 7.04
N ASP A 59 -7.90 -29.38 6.16
CA ASP A 59 -8.53 -29.73 4.87
C ASP A 59 -9.91 -30.39 5.07
N ALA A 60 -10.03 -31.24 6.10
CA ALA A 60 -11.30 -31.85 6.49
C ALA A 60 -12.29 -30.85 7.13
N ALA A 61 -11.79 -29.85 7.86
CA ALA A 61 -12.62 -28.81 8.48
C ALA A 61 -13.22 -27.84 7.43
N TRP A 62 -12.57 -27.70 6.28
CA TRP A 62 -12.99 -26.84 5.16
C TRP A 62 -13.81 -27.58 4.09
N ALA A 63 -13.99 -28.90 4.23
CA ALA A 63 -14.71 -29.75 3.28
C ALA A 63 -16.24 -29.84 3.51
N TYR A 64 -16.78 -29.09 4.49
CA TYR A 64 -18.21 -29.02 4.84
C TYR A 64 -18.76 -27.61 4.64
#